data_AF-A0A9E5SYX4-F1
#
_entry.id   AF-A0A9E5SYX4-F1
#
_cell.length_a   1.000
_cell.length_b   1.000
_cell.length_c   1.000
_cell.angle_alpha   90.00
_cell.angle_beta   90.00
_cell.angle_gamma   90.00
#
_symmetry.space_group_name_H-M   'P 1'
#
loop_
_entity.id
_entity.type
_entity.pdbx_description
1 polymer ?
#
loop_
_entity_poly.entity_id
_entity_poly.type
_entity_poly.pdbx_seq_one_letter_code
_entity_poly.pdbx_strand_id
1 'polypeptide(L)'
;MPYELLPAQDDKLLFFHLEGEAAERHGSVGYLRADFGSNGRSFWTTWFDQQPHLKTLAFKNEFDEVINSLRNDGQKPPFASRDNLAAFCAAAPGKELTTRGSGYMIRTLDFSYYVRCLPRLGDYDIYAFAFDNRYLLPELAGKHDLPSVCYSILPSTGELISISLYEKGYTRCGGSKPNPEENRFFADTSNKIFGITRAQEAAMLAGSMFGWDVPAAKPWKYDKDGNPRPPMPKKDRMER
;
A
#
# COMPACT_ATOMS: atom_id res chain seq x y z
N MET A 1 -11.07 21.60 -2.43
CA MET A 1 -10.01 21.75 -3.45
C MET A 1 -10.21 20.62 -4.45
N PRO A 2 -10.22 20.88 -5.76
CA PRO A 2 -10.38 19.80 -6.73
C PRO A 2 -9.19 18.85 -6.67
N TYR A 3 -9.42 17.56 -6.92
CA TYR A 3 -8.34 16.59 -7.01
C TYR A 3 -7.68 16.69 -8.39
N GLU A 4 -6.35 16.65 -8.44
CA GLU A 4 -5.57 16.81 -9.67
C GLU A 4 -4.75 15.55 -9.97
N LEU A 5 -4.83 15.09 -11.23
CA LEU A 5 -4.01 14.00 -11.75
C LEU A 5 -2.59 14.49 -12.03
N LEU A 6 -1.63 14.05 -11.23
CA LEU A 6 -0.22 14.43 -11.36
C LEU A 6 0.61 13.29 -11.98
N PRO A 7 1.67 13.56 -12.75
CA PRO A 7 2.58 12.52 -13.19
C PRO A 7 3.21 11.79 -11.99
N ALA A 8 3.19 10.45 -11.99
CA ALA A 8 3.83 9.67 -10.92
C ALA A 8 5.31 9.40 -11.23
N GLN A 9 6.16 9.49 -10.20
CA GLN A 9 7.55 9.02 -10.28
C GLN A 9 7.69 7.56 -9.85
N ASP A 10 6.77 7.07 -9.01
CA ASP A 10 6.77 5.73 -8.43
C ASP A 10 6.66 4.60 -9.46
N ASP A 11 7.02 3.38 -9.08
CA ASP A 11 7.11 2.22 -9.97
C ASP A 11 5.87 2.02 -10.86
N LYS A 12 6.10 1.59 -12.11
CA LYS A 12 5.03 1.29 -13.07
C LYS A 12 4.06 0.23 -12.54
N LEU A 13 4.49 -0.67 -11.66
CA LEU A 13 3.67 -1.75 -11.11
C LEU A 13 2.38 -1.26 -10.44
N LEU A 14 2.39 -0.06 -9.85
CA LEU A 14 1.23 0.52 -9.14
C LEU A 14 0.07 0.89 -10.09
N PHE A 15 0.35 0.96 -11.39
CA PHE A 15 -0.64 1.19 -12.46
C PHE A 15 -1.26 -0.11 -12.99
N PHE A 16 -1.08 -1.22 -12.27
CA PHE A 16 -1.58 -2.53 -12.64
C PHE A 16 -2.19 -3.24 -11.44
N HIS A 17 -2.99 -4.26 -11.75
CA HIS A 17 -3.57 -5.13 -10.74
C HIS A 17 -2.46 -5.89 -10.02
N LEU A 18 -2.40 -5.74 -8.70
CA LEU A 18 -1.54 -6.55 -7.84
C LEU A 18 -2.34 -7.70 -7.26
N GLU A 19 -1.68 -8.85 -7.09
CA GLU A 19 -2.26 -10.04 -6.48
C GLU A 19 -1.39 -10.58 -5.34
N GLY A 20 -1.98 -11.46 -4.52
CA GLY A 20 -1.28 -12.16 -3.44
C GLY A 20 -0.52 -11.22 -2.50
N GLU A 21 0.72 -11.59 -2.19
CA GLU A 21 1.56 -10.84 -1.26
C GLU A 21 1.88 -9.42 -1.74
N ALA A 22 1.99 -9.19 -3.05
CA ALA A 22 2.22 -7.84 -3.56
C ALA A 22 1.03 -6.93 -3.23
N ALA A 23 -0.20 -7.42 -3.39
CA ALA A 23 -1.39 -6.67 -3.03
C ALA A 23 -1.46 -6.36 -1.53
N GLU A 24 -1.21 -7.37 -0.69
CA GLU A 24 -1.20 -7.22 0.76
C GLU A 24 -0.12 -6.21 1.21
N ARG A 25 1.11 -6.38 0.72
CA ARG A 25 2.28 -5.55 1.05
C ARG A 25 2.09 -4.09 0.69
N HIS A 26 1.40 -3.80 -0.42
CA HIS A 26 1.10 -2.43 -0.87
C HIS A 26 -0.25 -1.90 -0.35
N GLY A 27 -1.05 -2.70 0.36
CA GLY A 27 -2.39 -2.31 0.82
C GLY A 27 -3.36 -1.99 -0.33
N SER A 28 -3.32 -2.78 -1.41
CA SER A 28 -4.24 -2.62 -2.54
C SER A 28 -5.68 -2.88 -2.10
N VAL A 29 -6.51 -1.84 -2.12
CA VAL A 29 -7.94 -1.90 -1.74
C VAL A 29 -8.74 -2.60 -2.84
N GLY A 30 -8.47 -2.22 -4.08
CA GLY A 30 -9.15 -2.67 -5.28
C GLY A 30 -8.91 -1.69 -6.42
N TYR A 31 -9.69 -1.84 -7.49
CA TYR A 31 -9.59 -0.92 -8.62
C TYR A 31 -10.93 -0.73 -9.32
N LEU A 32 -11.08 0.45 -9.92
CA LEU A 32 -12.16 0.80 -10.82
C LEU A 32 -11.63 0.77 -12.25
N ARG A 33 -12.41 0.22 -13.18
CA ARG A 33 -12.25 0.49 -14.62
C ARG A 33 -13.42 1.30 -15.11
N ALA A 34 -13.18 2.22 -16.05
CA ALA A 34 -14.23 3.02 -16.65
C ALA A 34 -14.03 3.23 -18.15
N ASP A 35 -15.12 3.42 -18.87
CA ASP A 35 -15.13 3.77 -20.29
C ASP A 35 -16.21 4.81 -20.59
N PHE A 36 -16.01 5.54 -21.69
CA PHE A 36 -16.94 6.58 -22.12
C PHE A 36 -18.02 6.11 -23.10
N GLY A 37 -18.19 4.80 -23.28
CA GLY A 37 -19.09 4.20 -24.25
C GLY A 37 -18.76 4.55 -25.70
N SER A 38 -19.61 4.11 -26.63
CA SER A 38 -19.45 4.37 -28.06
C SER A 38 -19.59 5.85 -28.42
N ASN A 39 -20.40 6.61 -27.67
CA ASN A 39 -20.60 8.04 -27.88
C ASN A 39 -19.47 8.93 -27.31
N GLY A 40 -18.53 8.36 -26.54
CA GLY A 40 -17.43 9.08 -25.92
C GLY A 40 -17.81 10.06 -24.80
N ARG A 41 -19.05 10.00 -24.30
CA ARG A 41 -19.61 10.92 -23.29
C ARG A 41 -20.31 10.22 -22.13
N SER A 42 -20.55 8.91 -22.22
CA SER A 42 -21.03 8.12 -21.08
C SER A 42 -19.94 7.95 -20.02
N PHE A 43 -20.22 7.35 -18.87
CA PHE A 43 -19.18 6.98 -17.90
C PHE A 43 -19.59 5.68 -17.20
N TRP A 44 -19.32 4.57 -17.88
CA TRP A 44 -19.61 3.24 -17.36
C TRP A 44 -18.47 2.79 -16.48
N THR A 45 -18.79 2.20 -15.32
CA THR A 45 -17.77 1.78 -14.36
C THR A 45 -17.99 0.36 -13.87
N THR A 46 -16.91 -0.30 -13.46
CA THR A 46 -16.95 -1.56 -12.72
C THR A 46 -15.86 -1.54 -11.66
N TRP A 47 -16.22 -1.91 -10.44
CA TRP A 47 -15.28 -2.04 -9.33
C TRP A 47 -14.88 -3.51 -9.11
N PHE A 48 -13.61 -3.73 -8.80
CA PHE A 48 -13.06 -5.03 -8.44
C PHE A 48 -12.37 -4.94 -7.08
N ASP A 49 -12.84 -5.74 -6.12
CA ASP A 49 -12.24 -5.81 -4.79
C ASP A 49 -10.93 -6.59 -4.84
N GLN A 50 -9.89 -6.05 -4.19
CA GLN A 50 -8.64 -6.77 -3.95
C GLN A 50 -8.53 -7.21 -2.50
N GLN A 51 -8.69 -6.27 -1.56
CA GLN A 51 -8.71 -6.54 -0.13
C GLN A 51 -9.99 -5.93 0.47
N PRO A 52 -11.11 -6.69 0.51
CA PRO A 52 -12.42 -6.16 0.90
C PRO A 52 -12.45 -5.47 2.26
N HIS A 53 -11.63 -5.93 3.20
CA HIS A 53 -11.52 -5.36 4.54
C HIS A 53 -10.91 -3.94 4.56
N LEU A 54 -10.19 -3.53 3.51
CA LEU A 54 -9.66 -2.16 3.37
C LEU A 54 -10.68 -1.19 2.76
N LYS A 55 -11.77 -1.70 2.18
CA LYS A 55 -12.83 -0.89 1.54
C LYS A 55 -13.79 -0.32 2.60
N THR A 56 -13.22 0.50 3.47
CA THR A 56 -13.94 1.17 4.56
C THR A 56 -14.93 2.21 4.02
N LEU A 57 -15.83 2.71 4.89
CA LEU A 57 -16.71 3.82 4.53
C LEU A 57 -15.92 5.10 4.20
N ALA A 58 -14.86 5.38 4.97
CA ALA A 58 -13.97 6.51 4.71
C ALA A 58 -13.33 6.43 3.32
N PHE A 59 -12.83 5.25 2.95
CA PHE A 59 -12.32 4.99 1.61
C PHE A 59 -13.38 5.25 0.53
N LYS A 60 -14.58 4.67 0.69
CA LYS A 60 -15.66 4.82 -0.30
C LYS A 60 -16.02 6.29 -0.52
N ASN A 61 -16.18 7.06 0.56
CA ASN A 61 -16.53 8.47 0.47
C ASN A 61 -15.44 9.28 -0.25
N GLU A 62 -14.16 9.10 0.13
CA GLU A 62 -13.06 9.82 -0.53
C GLU A 62 -12.91 9.40 -2.00
N PHE A 63 -13.02 8.11 -2.30
CA PHE A 63 -12.90 7.63 -3.67
C PHE A 63 -14.02 8.14 -4.57
N ASP A 64 -15.25 8.18 -4.07
CA ASP A 64 -16.38 8.78 -4.79
C ASP A 64 -16.15 10.29 -5.03
N GLU A 65 -15.63 11.02 -4.04
CA GLU A 65 -15.25 12.43 -4.21
C GLU A 65 -14.15 12.62 -5.26
N VAL A 66 -13.10 11.80 -5.23
CA VAL A 66 -12.01 11.82 -6.22
C VAL A 66 -12.55 11.58 -7.62
N ILE A 67 -13.32 10.51 -7.84
CA ILE A 67 -13.87 10.20 -9.16
C ILE A 67 -14.85 11.27 -9.63
N ASN A 68 -15.74 11.76 -8.75
CA ASN A 68 -16.71 12.79 -9.12
C ASN A 68 -16.05 14.15 -9.41
N SER A 69 -14.99 14.50 -8.69
CA SER A 69 -14.23 15.72 -8.95
C SER A 69 -13.59 15.67 -10.35
N LEU A 70 -12.93 14.56 -10.70
CA LEU A 70 -12.33 14.38 -12.03
C LEU A 70 -13.36 14.38 -13.18
N ARG A 71 -14.63 14.07 -12.89
CA ARG A 71 -15.73 14.06 -13.86
C ARG A 71 -16.39 15.41 -14.05
N ASN A 72 -16.55 16.18 -12.97
CA ASN A 72 -17.47 17.32 -12.95
C ASN A 72 -16.78 18.66 -12.67
N ASP A 73 -15.62 18.66 -12.02
CA ASP A 73 -14.99 19.89 -11.55
C ASP A 73 -14.05 20.49 -12.60
N GLY A 74 -14.05 21.82 -12.65
CA GLY A 74 -13.23 22.59 -13.58
C GLY A 74 -13.88 22.77 -14.96
N GLN A 75 -13.22 23.56 -15.82
CA GLN A 75 -13.77 23.93 -17.12
C GLN A 75 -13.75 22.77 -18.13
N LYS A 76 -12.76 21.89 -18.02
CA LYS A 76 -12.58 20.72 -18.90
C LYS A 76 -12.15 19.50 -18.08
N PRO A 77 -13.08 18.90 -17.30
CA PRO A 77 -12.74 17.80 -16.40
C PRO A 77 -12.23 16.60 -17.22
N PRO A 78 -11.13 15.94 -16.80
CA PRO A 78 -10.51 14.86 -17.58
C PRO A 78 -11.44 13.65 -17.77
N PHE A 79 -12.36 13.39 -16.83
CA PHE A 79 -13.29 12.25 -16.89
C PHE A 79 -14.70 12.64 -17.35
N ALA A 80 -14.87 13.80 -18.01
CA ALA A 80 -16.17 14.17 -18.58
C ALA A 80 -16.45 13.50 -19.93
N SER A 81 -15.41 13.19 -20.71
CA SER A 81 -15.52 12.57 -22.04
C SER A 81 -14.19 11.99 -22.50
N ARG A 82 -14.22 11.13 -23.53
CA ARG A 82 -13.00 10.61 -24.16
C ARG A 82 -12.14 11.72 -24.75
N ASP A 83 -12.76 12.74 -25.34
CA ASP A 83 -12.07 13.89 -25.92
C ASP A 83 -11.39 14.74 -24.84
N ASN A 84 -12.03 14.90 -23.68
CA ASN A 84 -11.43 15.58 -22.54
C ASN A 84 -10.24 14.79 -22.00
N LEU A 85 -10.38 13.46 -21.85
CA LEU A 85 -9.28 12.60 -21.41
C LEU A 85 -8.10 12.66 -22.38
N ALA A 86 -8.37 12.59 -23.70
CA ALA A 86 -7.36 12.69 -24.74
C ALA A 86 -6.63 14.05 -24.70
N ALA A 87 -7.39 15.14 -24.58
CA ALA A 87 -6.83 16.48 -24.47
C ALA A 87 -5.99 16.65 -23.20
N PHE A 88 -6.45 16.10 -22.07
CA PHE A 88 -5.70 16.10 -20.82
C PHE A 88 -4.37 15.34 -20.97
N CYS A 89 -4.40 14.11 -21.51
CA CYS A 89 -3.20 13.30 -21.69
C CYS A 89 -2.17 13.95 -22.64
N ALA A 90 -2.63 14.71 -23.63
CA ALA A 90 -1.78 15.46 -24.54
C ALA A 90 -1.16 16.70 -23.89
N ALA A 91 -1.91 17.40 -23.03
CA ALA A 91 -1.45 18.63 -22.37
C ALA A 91 -0.55 18.36 -21.16
N ALA A 92 -0.80 17.27 -20.43
CA ALA A 92 -0.04 16.86 -19.25
C ALA A 92 0.49 15.43 -19.48
N PRO A 93 1.70 15.26 -20.04
CA PRO A 93 2.28 13.93 -20.24
C PRO A 93 2.44 13.20 -18.91
N GLY A 94 1.77 12.05 -18.76
CA GLY A 94 1.90 11.17 -17.62
C GLY A 94 3.11 10.23 -17.73
N LYS A 95 3.21 9.28 -16.80
CA LYS A 95 4.18 8.19 -16.87
C LYS A 95 3.89 7.29 -18.07
N GLU A 96 4.87 7.07 -18.94
CA GLU A 96 4.71 6.20 -20.12
C GLU A 96 4.55 4.72 -19.72
N LEU A 97 3.38 4.14 -19.95
CA LEU A 97 3.05 2.75 -19.64
C LEU A 97 3.03 1.87 -20.90
N THR A 98 3.81 2.22 -21.91
CA THR A 98 3.92 1.51 -23.19
C THR A 98 2.58 1.51 -23.94
N THR A 99 2.15 0.36 -24.47
CA THR A 99 0.85 0.23 -25.14
C THR A 99 -0.35 0.42 -24.20
N ARG A 100 -0.11 0.58 -22.89
CA ARG A 100 -1.14 0.71 -21.85
C ARG A 100 -1.44 2.16 -21.46
N GLY A 101 -0.96 3.14 -22.24
CA GLY A 101 -1.31 4.56 -22.09
C GLY A 101 -0.47 5.31 -21.05
N SER A 102 -1.07 6.33 -20.44
CA SER A 102 -0.39 7.28 -19.55
C SER A 102 -0.80 7.10 -18.10
N GLY A 103 0.17 7.10 -17.20
CA GLY A 103 -0.02 6.96 -15.76
C GLY A 103 0.01 8.29 -15.00
N TYR A 104 -0.97 8.50 -14.15
CA TYR A 104 -1.12 9.65 -13.25
C TYR A 104 -1.43 9.19 -11.82
N MET A 105 -1.20 10.04 -10.84
CA MET A 105 -1.49 9.74 -9.46
C MET A 105 -2.22 10.88 -8.75
N ILE A 106 -2.98 10.49 -7.73
CA ILE A 106 -3.53 11.38 -6.71
C ILE A 106 -3.11 10.77 -5.37
N ARG A 107 -2.64 11.60 -4.44
CA ARG A 107 -2.31 11.18 -3.08
C ARG A 107 -2.99 12.09 -2.08
N THR A 108 -3.78 11.48 -1.22
CA THR A 108 -4.45 12.11 -0.11
C THR A 108 -3.71 11.76 1.19
N LEU A 109 -4.30 12.10 2.33
CA LEU A 109 -3.73 11.71 3.62
C LEU A 109 -3.75 10.18 3.78
N ASP A 110 -4.92 9.58 3.54
CA ASP A 110 -5.17 8.18 3.89
C ASP A 110 -5.03 7.23 2.69
N PHE A 111 -5.14 7.72 1.46
CA PHE A 111 -5.13 6.88 0.27
C PHE A 111 -4.25 7.43 -0.86
N SER A 112 -3.84 6.54 -1.75
CA SER A 112 -3.20 6.90 -3.01
C SER A 112 -3.88 6.17 -4.16
N TYR A 113 -4.06 6.89 -5.25
CA TYR A 113 -4.75 6.42 -6.45
C TYR A 113 -3.81 6.51 -7.62
N TYR A 114 -3.52 5.37 -8.26
CA TYR A 114 -2.74 5.31 -9.49
C TYR A 114 -3.70 5.09 -10.65
N VAL A 115 -3.76 6.07 -11.54
CA VAL A 115 -4.72 6.14 -12.63
C VAL A 115 -4.01 5.94 -13.95
N ARG A 116 -4.44 4.94 -14.70
CA ARG A 116 -4.01 4.66 -16.06
C ARG A 116 -5.07 5.15 -17.03
N CYS A 117 -4.65 5.98 -17.99
CA CYS A 117 -5.53 6.60 -18.98
C CYS A 117 -5.17 6.11 -20.39
N LEU A 118 -6.15 5.54 -21.10
CA LEU A 118 -6.05 5.06 -22.48
C LEU A 118 -7.24 5.58 -23.29
N PRO A 119 -7.24 6.84 -23.75
CA PRO A 119 -8.37 7.40 -24.49
C PRO A 119 -8.49 6.79 -25.90
N ARG A 120 -8.94 5.54 -26.00
CA ARG A 120 -9.01 4.73 -27.23
C ARG A 120 -10.29 3.91 -27.23
N LEU A 121 -10.96 3.86 -28.38
CA LEU A 121 -12.11 2.99 -28.57
C LEU A 121 -11.69 1.51 -28.51
N GLY A 122 -12.51 0.68 -27.85
CA GLY A 122 -12.36 -0.79 -27.83
C GLY A 122 -11.69 -1.37 -26.58
N ASP A 123 -11.23 -0.53 -25.65
CA ASP A 123 -10.80 -0.91 -24.29
C ASP A 123 -11.46 0.06 -23.29
N TYR A 124 -11.26 -0.17 -22.00
CA TYR A 124 -11.59 0.78 -20.95
C TYR A 124 -10.64 1.97 -21.02
N ASP A 125 -11.24 3.16 -21.07
CA ASP A 125 -10.51 4.42 -21.17
C ASP A 125 -9.70 4.73 -19.89
N ILE A 126 -10.13 4.23 -18.73
CA ILE A 126 -9.55 4.55 -17.43
C ILE A 126 -9.46 3.29 -16.55
N TYR A 127 -8.36 3.15 -15.82
CA TYR A 127 -8.22 2.25 -14.68
C TYR A 127 -7.68 3.02 -13.48
N ALA A 128 -8.37 3.01 -12.34
CA ALA A 128 -7.95 3.67 -11.11
C ALA A 128 -7.71 2.62 -10.02
N PHE A 129 -6.43 2.43 -9.66
CA PHE A 129 -5.99 1.49 -8.63
C PHE A 129 -5.85 2.23 -7.29
N ALA A 130 -6.53 1.72 -6.27
CA ALA A 130 -6.58 2.35 -4.96
C ALA A 130 -5.73 1.60 -3.92
N PHE A 131 -4.98 2.35 -3.14
CA PHE A 131 -4.09 1.85 -2.10
C PHE A 131 -4.29 2.61 -0.79
N ASP A 132 -4.22 1.88 0.32
CA ASP A 132 -4.23 2.43 1.67
C ASP A 132 -2.82 2.87 2.06
N ASN A 133 -2.65 4.16 2.39
CA ASN A 133 -1.35 4.76 2.68
C ASN A 133 -0.68 4.19 3.93
N ARG A 134 -1.44 3.53 4.82
CA ARG A 134 -0.89 2.82 6.00
C ARG A 134 -0.03 1.61 5.61
N TYR A 135 -0.11 1.16 4.36
CA TYR A 135 0.66 0.05 3.80
C TYR A 135 1.57 0.54 2.67
N LEU A 136 1.02 1.33 1.74
CA LEU A 136 1.76 1.77 0.56
C LEU A 136 2.96 2.65 0.93
N LEU A 137 2.79 3.65 1.80
CA LEU A 137 3.88 4.59 2.07
C LEU A 137 5.07 3.93 2.79
N PRO A 138 4.88 3.04 3.78
CA PRO A 138 5.98 2.23 4.31
C PRO A 138 6.67 1.38 3.24
N GLU A 139 5.90 0.78 2.32
CA GLU A 139 6.45 -0.02 1.22
C GLU A 139 7.34 0.80 0.28
N LEU A 140 6.85 1.95 -0.19
CA LEU A 140 7.61 2.85 -1.06
C LEU A 140 8.88 3.40 -0.38
N ALA A 141 8.88 3.46 0.95
CA ALA A 141 10.03 3.87 1.75
C ALA A 141 11.00 2.71 2.09
N GLY A 142 10.75 1.48 1.59
CA GLY A 142 11.58 0.31 1.90
C GLY A 142 11.48 -0.17 3.35
N LYS A 143 10.45 0.25 4.10
CA LYS A 143 10.32 -0.06 5.54
C LYS A 143 9.81 -1.48 5.82
N HIS A 144 9.55 -2.26 4.78
CA HIS A 144 9.13 -3.66 4.89
C HIS A 144 10.28 -4.66 4.72
N ASP A 145 11.49 -4.20 4.41
CA ASP A 145 12.65 -5.06 4.34
C ASP A 145 13.18 -5.33 5.76
N LEU A 146 13.55 -6.57 6.05
CA LEU A 146 14.04 -6.92 7.39
C LEU A 146 15.47 -6.36 7.58
N PRO A 147 15.76 -5.74 8.75
CA PRO A 147 17.12 -5.30 9.06
C PRO A 147 18.04 -6.49 9.29
N SER A 148 19.34 -6.34 9.03
CA SER A 148 20.32 -7.41 9.31
C SER A 148 20.41 -7.78 10.79
N VAL A 149 20.17 -6.80 11.67
CA VAL A 149 20.12 -6.97 13.12
C VAL A 149 19.09 -6.02 13.73
N CYS A 150 18.39 -6.45 14.78
CA CYS A 150 17.60 -5.56 15.63
C CYS A 150 17.72 -5.93 17.12
N TYR A 151 17.30 -5.02 17.99
CA TYR A 151 17.16 -5.29 19.43
C TYR A 151 15.70 -5.51 19.80
N SER A 152 15.44 -6.35 20.80
CA SER A 152 14.11 -6.54 21.36
C SER A 152 14.21 -6.94 22.84
N ILE A 153 13.07 -7.25 23.45
CA ILE A 153 13.00 -7.85 24.78
C ILE A 153 12.39 -9.25 24.68
N LEU A 154 12.91 -10.20 25.46
CA LEU A 154 12.30 -11.53 25.54
C LEU A 154 10.94 -11.44 26.24
N PRO A 155 9.81 -11.83 25.63
CA PRO A 155 8.49 -11.61 26.22
C PRO A 155 8.27 -12.29 27.59
N SER A 156 8.98 -13.39 27.86
CA SER A 156 8.84 -14.13 29.12
C SER A 156 9.63 -13.57 30.28
N THR A 157 10.77 -12.90 30.03
CA THR A 157 11.68 -12.45 31.10
C THR A 157 11.96 -10.94 31.10
N GLY A 158 11.68 -10.25 29.99
CA GLY A 158 12.04 -8.83 29.81
C GLY A 158 13.53 -8.58 29.57
N GLU A 159 14.33 -9.63 29.38
CA GLU A 159 15.77 -9.50 29.08
C GLU A 159 15.99 -8.87 27.69
N LEU A 160 17.02 -8.01 27.59
CA LEU A 160 17.44 -7.42 26.32
C LEU A 160 18.08 -8.49 25.43
N ILE A 161 17.60 -8.59 24.18
CA ILE A 161 18.08 -9.54 23.19
C ILE A 161 18.45 -8.84 21.88
N SER A 162 19.42 -9.39 21.16
CA SER A 162 19.71 -9.06 19.77
C SER A 162 19.28 -10.20 18.85
N ILE A 163 18.76 -9.85 17.69
CA ILE A 163 18.25 -10.79 16.70
C ILE A 163 18.95 -10.50 15.37
N SER A 164 19.62 -11.51 14.83
CA SER A 164 20.23 -11.46 13.51
C SER A 164 19.29 -12.07 12.47
N LEU A 165 19.16 -11.44 11.31
CA LEU A 165 18.34 -11.92 10.22
C LEU A 165 18.84 -13.30 9.72
N TYR A 166 17.90 -14.20 9.44
CA TYR A 166 18.14 -15.57 8.97
C TYR A 166 18.80 -16.53 9.98
N GLU A 167 19.08 -16.08 11.20
CA GLU A 167 19.54 -16.95 12.29
C GLU A 167 18.36 -17.54 13.08
N LYS A 168 18.57 -18.71 13.69
CA LYS A 168 17.57 -19.33 14.57
C LYS A 168 17.80 -18.84 16.00
N GLY A 169 16.75 -18.30 16.62
CA GLY A 169 16.79 -17.76 17.97
C GLY A 169 17.45 -16.38 18.05
N TYR A 170 17.91 -16.03 19.24
CA TYR A 170 18.42 -14.71 19.58
C TYR A 170 19.63 -14.82 20.50
N THR A 171 20.40 -13.73 20.60
CA THR A 171 21.51 -13.62 21.55
C THR A 171 21.10 -12.72 22.71
N ARG A 172 21.37 -13.15 23.96
CA ARG A 172 21.18 -12.27 25.13
C ARG A 172 22.26 -11.21 25.17
N CYS A 173 21.87 -9.95 25.36
CA CYS A 173 22.82 -8.86 25.45
C CYS A 173 23.47 -8.82 26.85
N GLY A 174 24.80 -8.80 26.92
CA GLY A 174 25.52 -8.71 28.20
C GLY A 174 25.20 -7.45 29.03
N GLY A 175 24.66 -6.41 28.39
CA GLY A 175 24.20 -5.18 29.04
C GLY A 175 22.75 -5.20 29.57
N SER A 176 22.05 -6.34 29.50
CA SER A 176 20.66 -6.47 29.97
C SER A 176 20.54 -6.07 31.44
N LYS A 177 19.56 -5.22 31.74
CA LYS A 177 19.23 -4.75 33.10
C LYS A 177 18.21 -5.67 33.76
N PRO A 178 18.18 -5.72 35.11
CA PRO A 178 17.11 -6.41 35.83
C PRO A 178 15.72 -5.81 35.60
N ASN A 179 15.65 -4.53 35.25
CA ASN A 179 14.41 -3.82 34.96
C ASN A 179 14.02 -3.97 33.48
N PRO A 180 12.88 -4.62 33.15
CA PRO A 180 12.42 -4.77 31.77
C PRO A 180 12.12 -3.45 31.06
N GLU A 181 11.70 -2.41 31.80
CA GLU A 181 11.39 -1.11 31.21
C GLU A 181 12.64 -0.40 30.68
N GLU A 182 13.76 -0.53 31.40
CA GLU A 182 15.07 -0.02 30.94
C GLU A 182 15.56 -0.76 29.69
N ASN A 183 15.38 -2.08 29.65
CA ASN A 183 15.71 -2.88 28.47
C ASN A 183 14.85 -2.49 27.27
N ARG A 184 13.56 -2.27 27.49
CA ARG A 184 12.64 -1.82 26.44
C ARG A 184 13.01 -0.45 25.90
N PHE A 185 13.32 0.49 26.79
CA PHE A 185 13.77 1.83 26.42
C PHE A 185 15.08 1.79 25.61
N PHE A 186 16.02 0.93 25.99
CA PHE A 186 17.26 0.73 25.24
C PHE A 186 16.97 0.21 23.83
N ALA A 187 16.22 -0.89 23.71
CA ALA A 187 15.91 -1.50 22.42
C ALA A 187 15.18 -0.51 21.49
N ASP A 188 14.21 0.26 22.02
CA ASP A 188 13.49 1.29 21.27
C ASP A 188 14.42 2.38 20.75
N THR A 189 15.30 2.88 21.61
CA THR A 189 16.23 3.96 21.27
C THR A 189 17.23 3.48 20.22
N SER A 190 17.82 2.30 20.40
CA SER A 190 18.76 1.72 19.44
C SER A 190 18.09 1.43 18.09
N ASN A 191 16.93 0.78 18.07
CA ASN A 191 16.21 0.50 16.84
C ASN A 191 15.83 1.79 16.11
N LYS A 192 15.38 2.83 16.82
CA LYS A 192 15.08 4.13 16.23
C LYS A 192 16.31 4.78 15.59
N ILE A 193 17.49 4.68 16.22
CA ILE A 193 18.76 5.18 15.66
C ILE A 193 19.10 4.44 14.35
N PHE A 194 18.83 3.13 14.28
CA PHE A 194 19.05 2.32 13.07
C PHE A 194 17.90 2.40 12.05
N GLY A 195 16.87 3.21 12.29
CA GLY A 195 15.71 3.32 11.41
C GLY A 195 14.79 2.10 11.40
N ILE A 196 14.92 1.22 12.39
CA ILE A 196 14.12 -0.01 12.53
C ILE A 196 12.77 0.33 13.15
N THR A 197 11.70 -0.07 12.46
CA THR A 197 10.32 0.11 12.90
C THR A 197 9.88 -0.99 13.87
N ARG A 198 8.82 -0.73 14.65
CA ARG A 198 8.22 -1.76 15.52
C ARG A 198 7.68 -2.96 14.72
N ALA A 199 7.18 -2.72 13.51
CA ALA A 199 6.77 -3.78 12.59
C ALA A 199 7.93 -4.69 12.18
N GLN A 200 9.09 -4.11 11.84
CA GLN A 200 10.31 -4.88 11.54
C GLN A 200 10.81 -5.64 12.77
N GLU A 201 10.83 -5.01 13.95
CA GLU A 201 11.23 -5.68 15.20
C GLU A 201 10.33 -6.89 15.52
N ALA A 202 9.01 -6.73 15.42
CA ALA A 202 8.07 -7.81 15.66
C ALA A 202 8.24 -8.96 14.66
N ALA A 203 8.45 -8.63 13.39
CA ALA A 203 8.72 -9.61 12.34
C ALA A 203 10.06 -10.33 12.53
N MET A 204 11.12 -9.61 12.95
CA MET A 204 12.41 -10.20 13.31
C MET A 204 12.27 -11.18 14.47
N LEU A 205 11.54 -10.80 15.53
CA LEU A 205 11.28 -11.68 16.67
C LEU A 205 10.54 -12.95 16.23
N ALA A 206 9.46 -12.80 15.47
CA ALA A 206 8.72 -13.96 14.94
C ALA A 206 9.57 -14.84 14.03
N GLY A 207 10.36 -14.25 13.13
CA GLY A 207 11.27 -14.97 12.23
C GLY A 207 12.31 -15.80 12.99
N SER A 208 12.89 -15.22 14.04
CA SER A 208 13.88 -15.89 14.88
C SER A 208 13.31 -17.10 15.65
N MET A 209 12.03 -17.04 16.02
CA MET A 209 11.37 -18.08 16.82
C MET A 209 10.70 -19.16 15.98
N PHE A 210 10.10 -18.78 14.85
CA PHE A 210 9.20 -19.63 14.08
C PHE A 210 9.68 -19.92 12.64
N GLY A 211 10.82 -19.34 12.25
CA GLY A 211 11.37 -19.44 10.90
C GLY A 211 11.03 -18.22 10.03
N TRP A 212 11.86 -17.95 9.03
CA TRP A 212 11.83 -16.70 8.26
C TRP A 212 10.83 -16.69 7.09
N ASP A 213 10.34 -17.87 6.69
CA ASP A 213 9.38 -18.01 5.59
C ASP A 213 7.91 -17.86 6.04
N VAL A 214 7.65 -17.81 7.35
CA VAL A 214 6.29 -17.75 7.89
C VAL A 214 5.68 -16.34 7.71
N PRO A 215 4.34 -16.22 7.59
CA PRO A 215 3.71 -14.90 7.49
C PRO A 215 4.06 -13.94 8.62
N ALA A 216 4.24 -14.45 9.86
CA ALA A 216 4.64 -13.63 11.00
C ALA A 216 6.04 -13.02 10.86
N ALA A 217 6.91 -13.53 9.99
CA ALA A 217 8.22 -12.92 9.73
C ALA A 217 8.14 -11.74 8.73
N LYS A 218 6.95 -11.30 8.32
CA LYS A 218 6.75 -10.26 7.29
C LYS A 218 6.32 -8.94 7.94
N PRO A 219 7.10 -7.84 7.84
CA PRO A 219 6.78 -6.58 8.52
C PRO A 219 5.42 -5.99 8.19
N TRP A 220 4.92 -6.15 6.96
CA TRP A 220 3.60 -5.64 6.54
C TRP A 220 2.41 -6.35 7.20
N LYS A 221 2.66 -7.45 7.93
CA LYS A 221 1.65 -8.10 8.78
C LYS A 221 1.47 -7.40 10.13
N TYR A 222 2.22 -6.33 10.41
CA TYR A 222 2.16 -5.58 11.65
C TYR A 222 1.76 -4.12 11.40
N ASP A 223 1.09 -3.51 12.38
CA ASP A 223 0.82 -2.08 12.39
C ASP A 223 2.07 -1.26 12.77
N LYS A 224 1.92 0.07 12.82
CA LYS A 224 3.02 0.99 13.16
C LYS A 224 3.60 0.76 14.56
N ASP A 225 2.83 0.14 15.46
CA ASP A 225 3.17 -0.11 16.86
C ASP A 225 3.72 -1.53 17.05
N GLY A 226 3.77 -2.34 15.98
CA GLY A 226 4.28 -3.71 15.99
C GLY A 226 3.25 -4.76 16.38
N ASN A 227 1.95 -4.41 16.40
CA ASN A 227 0.89 -5.37 16.69
C ASN A 227 0.47 -6.10 15.40
N PRO A 228 0.14 -7.40 15.48
CA PRO A 228 -0.36 -8.14 14.33
C PRO A 228 -1.63 -7.49 13.77
N ARG A 229 -1.64 -7.25 12.46
CA ARG A 229 -2.85 -6.85 11.74
C ARG A 229 -3.82 -8.02 11.64
N PRO A 230 -5.13 -7.76 11.66
CA PRO A 230 -6.11 -8.83 11.49
C PRO A 230 -5.88 -9.56 10.17
N PRO A 231 -6.00 -10.91 10.15
CA PRO A 231 -5.87 -11.67 8.92
C PRO A 231 -6.97 -11.25 7.94
N MET A 232 -6.66 -11.31 6.65
CA MET A 232 -7.69 -11.12 5.63
C MET A 232 -8.82 -12.13 5.86
N PRO A 233 -10.10 -11.72 5.73
CA PRO A 233 -11.17 -12.67 5.58
C PRO A 233 -10.79 -13.63 4.45
N LYS A 234 -10.79 -14.94 4.71
CA LYS A 234 -10.67 -15.91 3.63
C LYS A 234 -11.78 -15.55 2.65
N LYS A 235 -11.47 -15.46 1.35
CA LYS A 235 -12.52 -15.51 0.32
C LYS A 235 -13.30 -16.77 0.65
N ASP A 236 -14.48 -16.63 1.22
CA ASP A 236 -15.46 -17.69 1.11
C ASP A 236 -15.49 -17.98 -0.38
N ARG A 237 -15.19 -19.23 -0.76
CA ARG A 237 -15.67 -19.72 -2.04
C ARG A 237 -17.17 -19.47 -1.96
N MET A 238 -17.64 -18.36 -2.54
CA MET A 238 -19.04 -18.23 -2.88
C MET A 238 -19.27 -19.36 -3.87
N GLU A 239 -19.72 -20.49 -3.31
CA GLU A 239 -20.27 -21.58 -4.06
C GLU A 239 -21.46 -21.02 -4.84
N ARG A 240 -21.34 -21.15 -6.17
CA ARG A 240 -22.37 -21.11 -7.21
C ARG A 240 -22.75 -19.74 -7.75
#